data_AF-A0A7N0T581-F1
#
_entry.id   AF-A0A7N0T581-F1
#
_cell.length_a   1.000
_cell.length_b   1.000
_cell.length_c   1.000
_cell.angle_alpha   90.00
_cell.angle_beta   90.00
_cell.angle_gamma   90.00
#
_symmetry.space_group_name_H-M   'P 1'
#
loop_
_entity.id
_entity.type
_entity.pdbx_description
1 polymer ?
#
loop_
_entity_poly.entity_id
_entity_poly.type
_entity_poly.pdbx_seq_one_letter_code
_entity_poly.pdbx_strand_id
1 'polypeptide(L)'
;MANSDEPLAHNPSHILSEHRRPQLGRVSHSASKIPVINLAGYVDETAPAPSDLVRQVSHACEYYGFFQITNHGVPDELCDRVLNKLTIIFQLPRQERACLILEDRLRE
;
A
#
# COMPACT_ATOMS: atom_id res chain seq x y z
N MET A 1 -6.17 17.65 -22.31
CA MET A 1 -7.25 17.30 -23.26
C MET A 1 -7.59 15.83 -23.03
N ALA A 2 -8.60 15.55 -22.21
CA ALA A 2 -9.17 14.22 -22.01
C ALA A 2 -10.66 14.40 -21.65
N ASN A 3 -11.40 15.04 -22.57
CA ASN A 3 -12.86 15.03 -22.60
C ASN A 3 -13.24 14.40 -23.94
N SER A 4 -13.15 13.07 -23.99
CA SER A 4 -13.84 12.29 -25.01
C SER A 4 -15.18 11.89 -24.41
N ASP A 5 -16.29 12.33 -25.02
CA ASP A 5 -17.68 11.98 -24.69
C ASP A 5 -18.02 10.48 -24.89
N GLU A 6 -17.00 9.61 -24.88
CA GLU A 6 -17.21 8.17 -24.90
C GLU A 6 -17.70 7.76 -23.51
N PRO A 7 -18.92 7.20 -23.36
CA PRO A 7 -19.37 6.73 -22.07
C PRO A 7 -18.35 5.72 -21.58
N LEU A 8 -17.80 5.93 -20.38
CA LEU A 8 -16.89 5.00 -19.72
C LEU A 8 -17.55 3.62 -19.75
N ALA A 9 -17.16 2.78 -20.71
CA ALA A 9 -17.78 1.50 -20.92
C ALA A 9 -17.37 0.63 -19.74
N HIS A 10 -18.21 0.61 -18.70
CA HIS A 10 -18.01 -0.26 -17.57
C HIS A 10 -18.12 -1.68 -18.09
N ASN A 11 -16.98 -2.37 -18.19
CA ASN A 11 -16.99 -3.80 -18.45
C ASN A 11 -17.84 -4.44 -17.33
N PRO A 12 -18.95 -5.13 -17.66
CA PRO A 12 -19.84 -5.70 -16.65
C PRO A 12 -19.12 -6.66 -15.70
N SER A 13 -17.99 -7.26 -16.12
CA SER A 13 -17.16 -8.12 -15.28
C SER A 13 -16.46 -7.38 -14.13
N HIS A 14 -16.29 -6.06 -14.21
CA HIS A 14 -15.69 -5.24 -13.16
C HIS A 14 -16.71 -4.74 -12.13
N ILE A 15 -18.01 -4.93 -12.39
CA ILE A 15 -19.08 -4.57 -11.45
C ILE A 15 -19.17 -5.67 -10.41
N LEU A 16 -18.79 -5.35 -9.17
CA LEU A 16 -18.91 -6.28 -8.06
C LEU A 16 -20.39 -6.63 -7.82
N SER A 17 -20.66 -7.88 -7.45
CA SER A 17 -21.95 -8.31 -6.92
C SER A 17 -22.33 -7.45 -5.71
N GLU A 18 -23.62 -7.22 -5.49
CA GLU A 18 -24.11 -6.31 -4.44
C GLU A 18 -23.50 -6.58 -3.06
N HIS A 19 -23.37 -7.86 -2.69
CA HIS A 19 -22.80 -8.30 -1.42
C HIS A 19 -21.28 -8.07 -1.29
N ARG A 20 -20.56 -7.84 -2.39
CA ARG A 20 -19.11 -7.52 -2.40
C ARG A 20 -18.83 -6.02 -2.53
N ARG A 21 -19.85 -5.20 -2.76
CA ARG A 21 -19.66 -3.75 -2.89
C ARG A 21 -19.32 -3.14 -1.52
N PRO A 22 -18.45 -2.12 -1.46
CA PRO A 22 -18.16 -1.42 -0.23
C PRO A 22 -19.42 -0.84 0.43
N GLN A 23 -19.61 -1.07 1.73
CA GLN A 23 -20.76 -0.57 2.49
C GLN A 23 -20.39 0.75 3.18
N LEU A 24 -20.37 1.85 2.42
CA LEU A 24 -19.91 3.16 2.89
C LEU A 24 -20.69 3.67 4.12
N GLY A 25 -21.99 3.40 4.20
CA GLY A 25 -22.84 3.79 5.34
C GLY A 25 -22.51 3.08 6.66
N ARG A 26 -21.65 2.04 6.62
CA ARG A 26 -21.16 1.31 7.81
C ARG A 26 -19.73 1.69 8.19
N VAL A 27 -19.10 2.59 7.45
CA VAL A 27 -17.77 3.10 7.80
C VAL A 27 -17.92 3.99 9.02
N SER A 28 -17.56 3.46 10.19
CA SER A 28 -17.52 4.24 11.42
C SER A 28 -16.36 5.24 11.36
N HIS A 29 -16.67 6.54 11.45
CA HIS A 29 -15.65 7.59 11.61
C HIS A 29 -15.04 7.63 13.02
N SER A 30 -15.62 6.86 13.96
CA SER A 30 -15.08 6.65 15.31
C SER A 30 -14.10 5.47 15.39
N ALA A 31 -13.53 5.05 14.26
CA ALA A 31 -12.72 3.83 14.16
C ALA A 31 -11.56 3.82 15.16
N SER A 32 -11.38 2.66 15.81
CA SER A 32 -10.11 2.26 16.41
C SER A 32 -9.00 2.50 15.39
N LYS A 33 -8.12 3.46 15.69
CA LYS A 33 -7.01 3.80 14.79
C LYS A 33 -6.15 2.55 14.59
N ILE A 34 -5.84 2.24 13.33
CA ILE A 34 -4.86 1.20 13.00
C ILE A 34 -3.59 1.49 13.81
N PRO A 35 -3.01 0.49 14.51
CA PRO A 35 -1.82 0.70 15.31
C PRO A 35 -0.68 1.29 14.46
N VAL A 36 0.02 2.28 15.00
CA VAL A 36 1.23 2.86 14.42
C VAL A 36 2.37 2.59 15.39
N ILE A 37 3.39 1.87 14.94
CA ILE A 37 4.47 1.35 15.77
C ILE A 37 5.79 2.07 15.42
N ASN A 38 6.44 2.66 16.42
CA ASN A 38 7.69 3.39 16.24
C ASN A 38 8.91 2.47 16.43
N LEU A 39 9.78 2.39 15.41
CA LEU A 39 10.98 1.53 15.40
C LEU A 39 12.29 2.26 15.73
N ALA A 40 12.25 3.55 16.12
CA ALA A 40 13.44 4.40 16.27
C ALA A 40 14.56 3.77 17.12
N GLY A 41 14.26 3.28 18.33
CA GLY A 41 15.28 2.71 19.24
C GLY A 41 15.80 1.31 18.87
N TYR A 42 15.48 0.80 17.68
CA TYR A 42 16.15 -0.37 17.08
C TYR A 42 17.01 0.00 15.87
N VAL A 43 16.76 1.17 15.27
CA VAL A 43 17.45 1.66 14.08
C VAL A 43 18.54 2.66 14.47
N ASP A 44 18.28 3.46 15.49
CA ASP A 44 19.17 4.50 16.01
C ASP A 44 19.61 4.10 17.42
N GLU A 45 20.90 3.78 17.57
CA GLU A 45 21.52 3.41 18.87
C GLU A 45 21.48 4.56 19.89
N THR A 46 21.24 5.80 19.44
CA THR A 46 21.10 6.97 20.31
C THR A 46 19.67 7.20 20.79
N ALA A 47 18.69 6.55 20.16
CA ALA A 47 17.29 6.63 20.55
C ALA A 47 16.99 5.67 21.72
N PRO A 48 16.12 6.05 22.68
CA PRO A 48 15.74 5.15 23.76
C PRO A 48 15.09 3.88 23.20
N ALA A 49 15.65 2.72 23.55
CA ALA A 49 15.11 1.43 23.16
C ALA A 49 13.65 1.31 23.68
N PRO A 50 12.65 1.06 22.80
CA PRO A 50 11.29 0.89 23.27
C PRO A 50 11.22 -0.42 24.06
N SER A 51 10.99 -0.34 25.38
CA SER A 51 10.90 -1.52 26.26
C SER A 51 9.83 -2.53 25.84
N ASP A 52 8.87 -2.08 25.01
CA ASP A 52 7.63 -2.80 24.72
C ASP A 52 7.39 -3.02 23.22
N LEU A 53 8.38 -2.81 22.34
CA LEU A 53 8.15 -2.93 20.89
C LEU A 53 7.58 -4.30 20.50
N VAL A 54 8.18 -5.37 21.00
CA VAL A 54 7.74 -6.75 20.73
C VAL A 54 6.28 -6.94 21.16
N ARG A 55 5.90 -6.38 22.31
CA ARG A 55 4.52 -6.43 22.83
C ARG A 55 3.55 -5.65 21.95
N GLN A 56 3.95 -4.48 21.44
CA GLN A 56 3.13 -3.70 20.51
C GLN A 56 2.91 -4.44 19.18
N VAL A 57 3.95 -5.08 18.64
CA VAL A 57 3.84 -5.87 17.41
C VAL A 57 2.95 -7.09 17.62
N SER A 58 3.16 -7.87 18.70
CA SER A 58 2.31 -9.03 19.03
C SER A 58 0.84 -8.63 19.19
N HIS A 59 0.57 -7.57 19.95
CA HIS A 59 -0.80 -7.07 20.11
C HIS A 59 -1.42 -6.61 18.79
N ALA A 60 -0.67 -5.90 17.94
CA ALA A 60 -1.18 -5.50 16.63
C ALA A 60 -1.50 -6.70 15.73
N CYS A 61 -0.63 -7.72 15.71
CA CYS A 61 -0.86 -8.96 14.98
C CYS A 61 -2.09 -9.72 15.49
N GLU A 62 -2.26 -9.86 16.81
CA GLU A 62 -3.33 -10.64 17.42
C GLU A 62 -4.71 -9.99 17.29
N TYR A 63 -4.80 -8.68 17.51
CA TYR A 63 -6.09 -7.99 17.62
C TYR A 63 -6.48 -7.25 16.33
N TYR A 64 -5.53 -6.88 15.48
CA TYR A 64 -5.79 -6.14 14.25
C TYR A 64 -5.42 -6.92 13.00
N GLY A 65 -4.38 -7.75 13.04
CA GLY A 65 -3.82 -8.41 11.86
C GLY A 65 -3.15 -7.44 10.87
N PHE A 66 -3.03 -6.15 11.23
CA PHE A 66 -2.48 -5.09 10.41
C PHE A 66 -2.01 -3.92 11.27
N PHE A 67 -0.90 -3.28 10.91
CA PHE A 67 -0.35 -2.09 11.55
C PHE A 67 0.54 -1.30 10.59
N GLN A 68 0.82 -0.05 10.95
CA GLN A 68 1.78 0.81 10.27
C GLN A 68 3.05 0.93 11.12
N ILE A 69 4.19 1.19 10.49
CA ILE A 69 5.46 1.44 11.18
C ILE A 69 6.01 2.82 10.82
N THR A 70 6.70 3.45 11.77
CA THR A 70 7.42 4.72 11.57
C THR A 70 8.86 4.59 12.07
N ASN A 71 9.76 5.45 11.58
CA ASN A 71 11.19 5.43 11.94
C ASN A 71 11.82 4.05 11.70
N HIS A 72 11.45 3.39 10.60
CA HIS A 72 11.92 2.06 10.22
C HIS A 72 13.33 2.06 9.60
N GLY A 73 13.98 3.22 9.48
CA GLY A 73 15.35 3.36 8.98
C GLY A 73 15.51 3.25 7.46
N VAL A 74 14.41 3.11 6.71
CA VAL A 74 14.46 3.16 5.25
C VAL A 74 14.42 4.63 4.85
N PRO A 75 15.39 5.15 4.07
CA PRO A 75 15.41 6.55 3.67
C PRO A 75 14.18 6.92 2.83
N ASP A 76 13.58 8.07 3.12
CA ASP A 76 12.42 8.57 2.39
C ASP A 76 12.73 8.74 0.89
N GLU A 77 13.95 9.17 0.54
CA GLU A 77 14.33 9.32 -0.86
C GLU A 77 14.33 7.97 -1.61
N LEU A 78 14.54 6.85 -0.92
CA LEU A 78 14.44 5.53 -1.54
C LEU A 78 12.99 5.18 -1.85
N CYS A 79 12.08 5.41 -0.89
CA CYS A 79 10.64 5.22 -1.08
C CYS A 79 10.13 6.06 -2.26
N ASP A 80 10.52 7.34 -2.32
CA ASP A 80 10.16 8.25 -3.41
C ASP A 80 10.69 7.78 -4.76
N ARG A 81 11.95 7.34 -4.83
CA ARG A 81 12.52 6.79 -6.08
C ARG A 81 11.76 5.56 -6.56
N VAL A 82 11.36 4.66 -5.65
CA VAL A 82 10.56 3.47 -6.01
C VAL A 82 9.20 3.89 -6.55
N LEU A 83 8.47 4.76 -5.86
CA LEU A 83 7.17 5.27 -6.30
C LEU A 83 7.27 6.00 -7.64
N ASN A 84 8.35 6.78 -7.86
CA ASN A 84 8.60 7.46 -9.12
C ASN A 84 8.84 6.46 -10.27
N LYS A 85 9.66 5.43 -10.05
CA LYS A 85 9.90 4.39 -11.06
C LYS A 85 8.64 3.61 -11.40
N LEU A 86 7.83 3.24 -10.41
CA LEU A 86 6.53 2.62 -10.65
C LEU A 86 5.63 3.54 -11.47
N THR A 87 5.56 4.82 -11.11
CA THR A 87 4.79 5.83 -11.84
C THR A 87 5.19 5.87 -13.32
N ILE A 88 6.50 5.92 -13.61
CA ILE A 88 7.02 5.90 -14.99
C ILE A 88 6.55 4.64 -15.73
N ILE A 89 6.67 3.45 -15.12
CA ILE A 89 6.24 2.18 -15.74
C ILE A 89 4.75 2.20 -16.07
N PHE A 90 3.90 2.70 -15.17
CA PHE A 90 2.45 2.76 -15.38
C PHE A 90 2.04 3.83 -16.41
N GLN A 91 2.91 4.80 -16.71
CA GLN A 91 2.72 5.83 -17.74
C GLN A 91 3.21 5.40 -19.13
N LEU A 92 3.98 4.31 -19.25
CA LEU A 92 4.42 3.79 -20.55
C LEU A 92 3.21 3.39 -21.43
N PRO A 93 3.32 3.50 -22.77
CA PRO A 93 2.35 2.94 -23.69
C PRO A 93 2.08 1.45 -23.40
N ARG A 94 0.84 1.00 -23.63
CA ARG A 94 0.41 -0.36 -23.32
C ARG A 94 1.35 -1.43 -23.89
N GLN A 95 1.82 -1.23 -25.12
CA GLN A 95 2.71 -2.15 -25.84
C GLN A 95 4.07 -2.26 -25.15
N GLU A 96 4.69 -1.13 -24.80
CA GLU A 96 5.97 -1.10 -24.09
C GLU A 96 5.84 -1.70 -22.68
N ARG A 97 4.78 -1.34 -21.95
CA ARG A 97 4.51 -1.90 -20.63
C ARG A 97 4.24 -3.42 -20.69
N ALA A 98 3.62 -3.93 -21.75
CA ALA A 98 3.35 -5.35 -21.92
C ALA A 98 4.63 -6.18 -22.07
N CYS A 99 5.68 -5.62 -22.68
CA CYS A 99 6.98 -6.29 -22.76
C CYS A 99 7.58 -6.53 -21.36
N LEU A 100 7.44 -5.55 -20.46
CA LEU A 100 7.90 -5.68 -19.07
C LEU A 100 7.14 -6.75 -18.26
N ILE A 101 5.92 -7.12 -18.67
CA ILE A 101 5.09 -8.13 -17.99
C ILE A 101 5.59 -9.56 -18.30
N LEU A 102 6.26 -9.77 -19.44
CA LEU A 102 6.69 -11.09 -19.91
C LEU A 102 8.14 -11.44 -19.55
N GLU A 103 9.02 -10.44 -19.38
CA GLU A 103 10.44 -10.65 -19.03
C GLU A 103 10.65 -11.23 -17.61
N ASP A 104 9.59 -11.30 -16.79
CA ASP A 104 9.57 -11.93 -15.47
C ASP A 104 9.14 -13.41 -15.51
N ARG A 105 8.46 -13.87 -16.57
CA ARG A 105 7.99 -15.28 -16.71
C ARG A 105 8.98 -16.22 -17.37
N LEU A 106 10.07 -15.71 -17.96
CA LEU A 106 11.06 -16.51 -18.71
C LEU A 106 12.40 -16.67 -17.96
N ARG A 107 12.43 -16.33 -16.66
CA ARG A 107 13.56 -16.58 -15.76
C ARG A 107 13.15 -17.54 -14.63
N GLU A 108 12.83 -18.78 -14.99
CA GLU A 108 12.82 -19.94 -14.09
C GLU A 108 13.69 -21.04 -14.70
#